data_AF-A0A9X4MJD4-F1
#
_entry.id   AF-A0A9X4MJD4-F1
#
_cell.length_a   1.000
_cell.length_b   1.000
_cell.length_c   1.000
_cell.angle_alpha   90.00
_cell.angle_beta   90.00
_cell.angle_gamma   90.00
#
_symmetry.space_group_name_H-M   'P 1'
#
loop_
_entity.id
_entity.type
_entity.pdbx_description
1 polymer ?
#
loop_
_entity_poly.entity_id
_entity_poly.type
_entity_poly.pdbx_seq_one_letter_code
_entity_poly.pdbx_strand_id
1 'polypeptide(L)' 'MHQVVLELSGSRKVHVISEHATKEEALDRYVKLVEGNKGSPITAKGKYSIRKKPE' A
#
# COMPACT_ATOMS: atom_id res chain seq x y z
N MET A 1 -1.53 5.28 14.17
CA MET A 1 -1.11 4.14 13.33
C MET A 1 -1.25 4.48 11.85
N HIS A 2 -0.28 4.09 11.03
CA HIS A 2 -0.25 4.28 9.58
C HIS A 2 -0.43 2.94 8.87
N GLN A 3 -1.27 2.89 7.85
CA GLN A 3 -1.53 1.68 7.08
C GLN A 3 -1.06 1.88 5.64
N VAL A 4 -0.31 0.92 5.12
CA VAL A 4 -0.03 0.81 3.69
C VAL A 4 -1.16 0.01 3.08
N VAL A 5 -1.88 0.62 2.14
CA VAL A 5 -3.00 0.02 1.44
C VAL A 5 -2.71 -0.14 -0.04
N LEU A 6 -3.33 -1.15 -0.64
CA LEU A 6 -3.33 -1.42 -2.07
C LEU A 6 -4.77 -1.40 -2.58
N GLU A 7 -5.01 -0.58 -3.59
CA GLU A 7 -6.25 -0.52 -4.34
C GLU A 7 -6.02 -1.15 -5.72
N LEU A 8 -6.67 -2.27 -6.03
CA LEU A 8 -6.53 -2.93 -7.32
C LEU A 8 -7.49 -2.32 -8.35
N SER A 9 -7.00 -2.02 -9.55
CA SER A 9 -7.85 -1.51 -10.64
C SER A 9 -8.91 -2.55 -11.01
N GLY A 10 -10.18 -2.16 -10.97
CA GLY A 10 -11.32 -3.06 -11.21
C GLY A 10 -11.94 -3.66 -9.94
N SER A 11 -11.34 -3.44 -8.76
CA SER A 11 -11.94 -3.78 -7.47
C SER A 11 -12.06 -2.54 -6.57
N ARG A 12 -13.27 -2.29 -6.06
CA ARG A 12 -13.51 -1.23 -5.05
C ARG A 12 -12.97 -1.58 -3.66
N LYS A 13 -12.30 -2.72 -3.52
CA LYS A 13 -11.79 -3.21 -2.23
C LYS A 13 -10.40 -2.64 -1.96
N VAL A 14 -10.24 -2.04 -0.79
CA VAL A 14 -8.96 -1.56 -0.27
C VAL A 14 -8.33 -2.70 0.54
N HIS A 15 -7.17 -3.18 0.10
CA HIS A 15 -6.43 -4.22 0.82
C HIS A 15 -5.41 -3.57 1.73
N VAL A 16 -5.50 -3.81 3.04
CA VAL A 16 -4.46 -3.40 4.00
C VAL A 16 -3.31 -4.39 3.89
N ILE A 17 -2.13 -3.90 3.48
CA ILE A 17 -0.93 -4.72 3.28
C ILE A 17 -0.11 -4.80 4.57
N SER A 18 -0.01 -3.69 5.30
CA SER A 18 0.74 -3.62 6.55
C SER A 18 0.34 -2.40 7.38
N GLU A 19 0.42 -2.53 8.70
CA GLU A 19 0.20 -1.44 9.66
C GLU A 19 1.50 -1.14 10.39
N HIS A 20 1.79 0.15 10.59
CA HIS A 20 3.01 0.65 11.20
C HIS A 20 2.69 1.71 12.23
N ALA A 21 3.54 1.83 13.25
CA ALA A 21 3.39 2.87 14.27
C ALA A 21 3.69 4.25 13.66
N THR A 22 4.82 4.35 12.96
CA THR A 22 5.32 5.60 12.39
C THR A 22 5.02 5.74 10.90
N LYS A 23 5.11 6.98 10.40
CA LYS A 23 4.94 7.26 8.96
C LYS A 23 6.16 6.81 8.16
N GLU A 24 7.34 6.89 8.75
CA GLU A 24 8.63 6.54 8.12
C GLU A 24 8.69 5.04 7.81
N GLU A 25 8.30 4.18 8.76
CA GLU A 25 8.22 2.73 8.54
C GLU A 25 7.20 2.37 7.45
N ALA A 26 6.05 3.04 7.44
CA ALA A 26 5.05 2.86 6.39
C ALA A 26 5.57 3.30 5.01
N LEU A 27 6.40 4.36 4.96
CA LEU A 27 7.01 4.87 3.74
C LEU A 27 8.06 3.91 3.19
N ASP A 28 8.97 3.41 4.03
CA ASP A 28 9.96 2.40 3.65
C ASP A 28 9.26 1.15 3.07
N ARG A 29 8.20 0.70 3.74
CA ARG A 29 7.45 -0.47 3.28
C ARG A 29 6.71 -0.21 1.96
N TYR A 30 6.13 0.98 1.80
CA TYR A 30 5.50 1.42 0.55
C TYR A 30 6.50 1.41 -0.61
N VAL A 31 7.70 1.98 -0.43
CA VAL A 31 8.73 2.04 -1.48
C VAL A 31 9.16 0.63 -1.90
N LYS A 32 9.48 -0.24 -0.93
CA LYS A 32 9.82 -1.65 -1.19
C LYS A 32 8.73 -2.41 -1.94
N LEU A 33 7.46 -2.15 -1.61
CA LEU A 33 6.33 -2.76 -2.30
C LEU A 33 6.20 -2.27 -3.74
N VAL A 34 6.30 -0.96 -3.97
CA VAL A 34 6.22 -0.38 -5.32
C VAL A 34 7.37 -0.87 -6.19
N GLU A 35 8.60 -0.88 -5.67
CA GLU A 35 9.77 -1.37 -6.40
C GLU A 35 9.71 -2.87 -6.66
N GLY A 36 9.39 -3.68 -5.66
CA GLY A 36 9.29 -5.14 -5.79
C GLY A 36 8.14 -5.60 -6.69
N ASN A 37 7.11 -4.76 -6.87
CA ASN A 37 5.98 -5.03 -7.77
C ASN A 37 6.06 -4.30 -9.11
N LYS A 38 7.16 -3.59 -9.38
CA LYS A 38 7.37 -2.85 -10.63
C LYS A 38 7.48 -3.85 -11.79
N GLY A 39 6.36 -4.07 -12.50
CA GLY A 39 6.25 -5.06 -13.58
C GLY A 39 5.36 -6.26 -13.28
N SER A 40 4.77 -6.35 -12.08
CA SER A 40 3.79 -7.40 -11.76
C SER A 40 2.48 -7.15 -12.53
N PRO A 41 1.98 -8.10 -13.35
CA PRO A 41 0.78 -7.91 -14.17
C PRO A 41 -0.50 -7.73 -13.33
N ILE A 42 -0.47 -8.15 -12.06
CA ILE A 42 -1.61 -8.10 -11.13
C ILE A 42 -1.72 -6.72 -10.48
N THR A 43 -0.58 -6.13 -10.10
CA THR A 43 -0.51 -4.82 -9.43
C THR A 43 -0.10 -3.69 -10.39
N ALA A 44 0.14 -3.98 -11.68
CA ALA A 44 0.48 -3.01 -12.72
C ALA A 44 -0.53 -1.86 -12.85
N LYS A 45 -1.79 -2.10 -12.49
CA LYS A 45 -2.83 -1.06 -12.43
C LYS A 45 -3.25 -0.71 -10.99
N GLY A 46 -2.66 -1.36 -10.00
CA GLY A 46 -2.95 -1.13 -8.60
C GLY A 46 -2.31 0.16 -8.08
N LYS A 47 -3.00 0.86 -7.20
CA LYS A 47 -2.52 2.07 -6.53
C LYS A 47 -2.16 1.72 -5.09
N TYR A 48 -0.89 1.91 -4.73
CA TYR A 48 -0.47 1.86 -3.34
C TYR A 48 -0.72 3.23 -2.70
N SER A 49 -1.09 3.27 -1.43
CA SER A 49 -1.27 4.52 -0.68
C SER A 49 -1.01 4.31 0.82
N ILE A 50 -0.63 5.38 1.52
CA ILE A 50 -0.47 5.36 2.98
C ILE A 50 -1.62 6.16 3.58
N ARG A 51 -2.37 5.56 4.48
CA ARG A 51 -3.45 6.25 5.22
C ARG A 51 -3.21 6.17 6.72
N LYS A 52 -3.70 7.17 7.47
CA LYS A 52 -3.83 7.02 8.92
C LYS A 52 -5.06 6.18 9.23
N LYS A 53 -4.93 5.30 10.21
CA LYS A 53 -6.08 4.58 10.78
C LYS A 53 -6.99 5.62 11.44
N PRO A 54 -8.28 5.72 11.07
CA PRO A 54 -9.23 6.52 11.82
C PRO A 54 -9.40 5.90 13.21
N GLU A 55 -9.48 6.76 14.23
CA GLU A 55 -9.78 6.40 15.62
C GLU A 55 -11.26 6.04 15.79
#